data_AF-A0A1V6TIC8-F1
#
_entry.id   AF-A0A1V6TIC8-F1
#
_cell.length_a   1.000
_cell.length_b   1.000
_cell.length_c   1.000
_cell.angle_alpha   90.00
_cell.angle_beta   90.00
_cell.angle_gamma   90.00
#
_symmetry.space_group_name_H-M   'P 1'
#
loop_
_entity.id
_entity.type
_entity.pdbx_description
1 polymer ?
#
loop_
_entity_poly.entity_id
_entity_poly.type
_entity_poly.pdbx_seq_one_letter_code
_entity_poly.pdbx_strand_id
1 'polypeptide(L)'
;MERRLTSRNVSLDWVERGHQNRNTVSAHLIQNTYARLKLQYAEKLRQSWVEQLESPNQALEHLSVAACLIELWRSMYGARPATEQEQSLKNTAPFPGFVDLACGNGILVYVLLMEGYKGLGFDACRRKSWETFPTEIRECLEERIFIPRPFVDVLDLQEIGVEIHTGDFPDNTFIISDHADELTVWTPIMAALSSPSSPLPFFVVPCCSRSLAGSSYRYPPPKERDPMQRSLDRDPEARKVDDAIEQNLQPASGDLRALRAIKIEEKTESGFLNSMIGSLAAKTMSVAEEIGFNVEKTWLRTPGAINMALIGGRQQVTGEWIKNRGPRDSPMEQDQTDAVLKKIMEVVERECSKDGGVQVAARLWVERTKSLHQGQGKVHEVK
;
A
#
# COMPACT_ATOMS: atom_id res chain seq x y z
N MET A 1 31.08 15.40 33.31
CA MET A 1 30.20 14.30 33.76
C MET A 1 29.18 14.06 32.66
N GLU A 2 29.60 13.34 31.62
CA GLU A 2 28.79 13.06 30.43
C GLU A 2 27.65 12.12 30.79
N ARG A 3 26.40 12.57 30.59
CA ARG A 3 25.24 11.68 30.62
C ARG A 3 25.23 10.88 29.32
N ARG A 4 25.69 9.64 29.39
CA ARG A 4 25.41 8.61 28.36
C ARG A 4 23.90 8.54 28.14
N LEU A 5 23.45 9.05 27.00
CA LEU A 5 22.15 8.73 26.41
C LEU A 5 22.21 7.26 26.02
N THR A 6 21.70 6.39 26.88
CA THR A 6 21.49 4.99 26.55
C THR A 6 20.42 4.92 25.46
N SER A 7 20.87 4.64 24.24
CA SER A 7 20.04 4.13 23.14
C SER A 7 19.15 3.02 23.71
N ARG A 8 17.85 3.29 23.88
CA ARG A 8 16.87 2.24 24.16
C ARG A 8 16.84 1.35 22.93
N ASN A 9 17.41 0.15 23.05
CA ASN A 9 17.22 -0.91 22.08
C ASN A 9 15.72 -1.14 21.92
N VAL A 10 15.15 -0.69 20.80
CA VAL A 10 13.77 -1.01 20.44
C VAL A 10 13.78 -2.39 19.79
N SER A 11 13.30 -3.38 20.53
CA SER A 11 13.07 -4.74 20.02
C SER A 11 11.85 -4.75 19.12
N LEU A 12 11.98 -5.37 17.96
CA LEU A 12 10.94 -5.57 16.96
C LEU A 12 10.52 -7.03 17.03
N ASP A 13 9.60 -7.34 17.94
CA ASP A 13 9.16 -8.71 18.16
C ASP A 13 8.06 -9.06 17.15
N TRP A 14 8.42 -9.84 16.14
CA TRP A 14 7.43 -10.53 15.30
C TRP A 14 6.97 -11.79 16.04
N VAL A 15 5.68 -11.89 16.32
CA VAL A 15 5.11 -13.02 17.06
C VAL A 15 4.59 -14.03 16.04
N GLU A 16 5.21 -15.21 15.97
CA GLU A 16 4.58 -16.38 15.35
C GLU A 16 3.50 -16.92 16.29
N ARG A 17 2.25 -17.02 15.81
CA ARG A 17 1.28 -17.95 16.39
C ARG A 17 0.45 -18.65 15.30
N GLY A 18 0.61 -19.98 15.28
CA GLY A 18 -0.45 -20.82 15.84
C GLY A 18 -1.64 -21.18 14.95
N HIS A 19 -1.49 -21.19 13.64
CA HIS A 19 -2.14 -22.19 12.79
C HIS A 19 -1.20 -22.43 11.61
N GLN A 20 -0.85 -23.70 11.34
CA GLN A 20 -0.07 -24.06 10.17
C GLN A 20 -0.86 -23.70 8.90
N ASN A 21 -0.81 -22.44 8.48
CA ASN A 21 -1.07 -22.06 7.12
C ASN A 21 0.31 -22.04 6.46
N ARG A 22 0.61 -23.04 5.62
CA ARG A 22 1.85 -23.14 4.82
C ARG A 22 2.09 -21.95 3.87
N ASN A 23 1.28 -20.90 3.99
CA ASN A 23 1.13 -19.80 3.06
C ASN A 23 1.66 -18.46 3.61
N THR A 24 2.10 -18.35 4.87
CA THR A 24 2.66 -17.08 5.36
C THR A 24 4.20 -17.13 5.38
N VAL A 25 4.85 -16.06 4.92
CA VAL A 25 6.30 -15.88 5.01
C VAL A 25 6.73 -15.99 6.48
N SER A 26 7.75 -16.80 6.79
CA SER A 26 8.16 -17.03 8.18
C SER A 26 8.65 -15.74 8.84
N ALA A 27 8.09 -15.44 10.01
CA ALA A 27 8.41 -14.22 10.76
C ALA A 27 9.89 -14.17 11.18
N HIS A 28 10.50 -15.33 11.45
CA HIS A 28 11.93 -15.43 11.75
C HIS A 28 12.82 -15.01 10.57
N LEU A 29 12.42 -15.35 9.33
CA LEU A 29 13.17 -14.90 8.14
C LEU A 29 13.08 -13.38 7.96
N ILE A 30 11.89 -12.81 8.15
CA ILE A 30 11.68 -11.35 8.10
C ILE A 30 12.53 -10.66 9.17
N GLN A 31 12.57 -11.19 10.39
CA GLN A 31 13.41 -10.65 11.48
C GLN A 31 14.90 -10.66 11.13
N ASN A 32 15.40 -11.75 10.56
CA ASN A 32 16.81 -11.87 10.19
C ASN A 32 17.17 -10.87 9.08
N THR A 33 16.34 -10.76 8.05
CA THR A 33 16.53 -9.79 6.97
C THR A 33 16.43 -8.37 7.51
N TYR A 34 15.46 -8.07 8.36
CA TYR A 34 15.36 -6.76 9.01
C TYR A 34 16.61 -6.43 9.85
N ALA A 35 17.12 -7.38 10.63
CA ALA A 35 18.34 -7.17 11.42
C ALA A 35 19.55 -6.86 10.52
N ARG A 36 19.69 -7.57 9.39
CA ARG A 36 20.72 -7.29 8.38
C ARG A 36 20.56 -5.90 7.77
N LEU A 37 19.36 -5.56 7.30
CA LEU A 37 19.07 -4.25 6.70
C LEU A 37 19.32 -3.12 7.70
N LYS A 38 18.96 -3.31 8.98
CA LYS A 38 19.23 -2.34 10.04
C LYS A 38 20.72 -2.11 10.26
N LEU A 39 21.53 -3.17 10.30
CA LEU A 39 22.98 -3.05 10.42
C LEU A 39 23.61 -2.33 9.22
N GLN A 40 23.07 -2.56 8.02
CA GLN A 40 23.63 -2.05 6.77
C GLN A 40 23.22 -0.61 6.45
N TYR A 41 21.98 -0.23 6.73
CA TYR A 41 21.40 1.03 6.22
C TYR A 41 21.02 2.03 7.32
N ALA A 42 20.65 1.60 8.53
CA ALA A 42 19.97 2.48 9.49
C ALA A 42 20.82 3.66 9.95
N GLU A 43 22.13 3.47 10.18
CA GLU A 43 23.01 4.56 10.60
C GLU A 43 23.14 5.63 9.53
N LYS A 44 23.42 5.23 8.29
CA LYS A 44 23.57 6.15 7.15
C LYS A 44 22.29 6.93 6.89
N LEU A 45 21.14 6.25 6.82
CA LEU A 45 19.83 6.87 6.58
C LEU A 45 19.48 7.89 7.67
N ARG A 46 19.81 7.60 8.93
CA ARG A 46 19.56 8.51 10.05
C ARG A 46 20.48 9.73 10.02
N GLN A 47 21.73 9.56 9.60
CA GLN A 47 22.71 10.66 9.49
C GLN A 47 22.41 11.59 8.32
N SER A 48 21.91 11.05 7.19
CA SER A 48 21.52 11.82 6.01
C SER A 48 20.06 12.29 6.03
N TRP A 49 19.39 12.26 7.19
CA TRP A 49 17.99 12.60 7.31
C TRP A 49 17.75 14.10 7.10
N VAL A 50 16.86 14.46 6.17
CA VAL A 50 16.57 15.85 5.80
C VAL A 50 15.09 16.24 5.86
N GLU A 51 14.19 15.29 6.15
CA GLU A 51 12.76 15.56 6.27
C GLU A 51 12.44 16.21 7.63
N GLN A 52 11.78 17.36 7.61
CA GLN A 52 11.54 18.16 8.82
C GLN A 52 10.28 17.72 9.59
N LEU A 53 9.28 17.21 8.89
CA LEU A 53 7.99 16.80 9.46
C LEU A 53 7.96 15.33 9.88
N GLU A 54 9.04 14.60 9.58
CA GLU A 54 9.16 13.16 9.75
C GLU A 54 10.33 12.86 10.71
N SER A 55 10.20 11.79 11.48
CA SER A 55 11.20 11.36 12.45
C SER A 55 12.26 10.50 11.77
N PRO A 56 13.57 10.69 12.06
CA PRO A 56 14.62 9.80 11.57
C PRO A 56 14.43 8.32 11.93
N ASN A 57 13.60 8.02 12.93
CA ASN A 57 13.25 6.64 13.28
C ASN A 57 12.33 5.97 12.25
N GLN A 58 11.66 6.72 11.37
CA GLN A 58 10.86 6.16 10.27
C GLN A 58 11.73 5.39 9.26
N ALA A 59 13.04 5.65 9.20
CA ALA A 59 13.96 4.78 8.48
C ALA A 59 13.86 3.31 8.93
N LEU A 60 13.63 3.04 10.22
CA LEU A 60 13.45 1.68 10.73
C LEU A 60 12.13 1.04 10.27
N GLU A 61 11.09 1.85 10.06
CA GLU A 61 9.80 1.39 9.55
C GLU A 61 9.94 0.97 8.08
N HIS A 62 10.56 1.81 7.25
CA HIS A 62 10.87 1.46 5.85
C HIS A 62 11.75 0.22 5.74
N LEU A 63 12.77 0.05 6.59
CA LEU A 63 13.60 -1.15 6.61
C LEU A 63 12.81 -2.41 7.01
N SER A 64 11.79 -2.27 7.88
CA SER A 64 10.89 -3.36 8.26
C SER A 64 10.00 -3.79 7.09
N VAL A 65 9.43 -2.82 6.36
CA VAL A 65 8.64 -3.07 5.14
C VAL A 65 9.51 -3.70 4.06
N ALA A 66 10.72 -3.18 3.84
CA ALA A 66 11.69 -3.75 2.89
C ALA A 66 12.01 -5.22 3.22
N ALA A 67 12.24 -5.56 4.49
CA ALA A 67 12.48 -6.94 4.89
C ALA A 67 11.28 -7.85 4.58
N CYS A 68 10.05 -7.37 4.81
CA CYS A 68 8.83 -8.11 4.47
C CYS A 68 8.71 -8.37 2.97
N LEU A 69 8.95 -7.34 2.16
CA LEU A 69 8.88 -7.44 0.69
C LEU A 69 9.96 -8.37 0.15
N ILE A 70 11.20 -8.30 0.64
CA ILE A 70 12.29 -9.19 0.24
C ILE A 70 11.92 -10.65 0.49
N GLU A 71 11.42 -10.99 1.68
CA GLU A 71 11.03 -12.36 2.00
C GLU A 71 9.78 -12.82 1.24
N LEU A 72 8.84 -11.90 1.01
CA LEU A 72 7.67 -12.14 0.18
C LEU A 72 8.09 -12.48 -1.27
N TRP A 73 8.95 -11.67 -1.87
CA TRP A 73 9.43 -11.88 -3.23
C TRP A 73 10.32 -13.10 -3.36
N ARG A 74 11.09 -13.44 -2.32
CA ARG A 74 11.82 -14.71 -2.25
C ARG A 74 10.87 -15.89 -2.31
N SER A 75 9.73 -15.82 -1.60
CA SER A 75 8.69 -16.86 -1.65
C SER A 75 7.92 -16.89 -2.98
N MET A 76 7.62 -15.74 -3.57
CA MET A 76 6.79 -15.64 -4.78
C MET A 76 7.56 -15.97 -6.05
N TYR A 77 8.78 -15.41 -6.17
CA TYR A 77 9.56 -15.38 -7.39
C TYR A 77 10.86 -16.17 -7.30
N GLY A 78 11.24 -16.62 -6.09
CA GLY A 78 12.62 -17.07 -5.85
C GLY A 78 13.65 -15.94 -5.93
N ALA A 79 13.20 -14.68 -6.02
CA ALA A 79 14.06 -13.52 -6.13
C ALA A 79 14.79 -13.28 -4.81
N ARG A 80 16.11 -13.29 -4.84
CA ARG A 80 16.97 -13.03 -3.68
C ARG A 80 17.72 -11.72 -3.87
N PRO A 81 18.04 -10.99 -2.79
CA PRO A 81 18.92 -9.83 -2.88
C PRO A 81 20.24 -10.18 -3.56
N ALA A 82 20.77 -9.27 -4.37
CA ALA A 82 22.06 -9.45 -5.03
C ALA A 82 23.21 -9.61 -4.01
N THR A 83 23.05 -9.04 -2.83
CA THR A 83 23.97 -9.16 -1.68
C THR A 83 24.05 -10.58 -1.10
N GLU A 84 23.07 -11.44 -1.40
CA GLU A 84 22.96 -12.81 -0.89
C GLU A 84 23.12 -13.90 -1.98
N GLN A 85 23.18 -13.50 -3.25
CA GLN A 85 23.34 -14.44 -4.35
C GLN A 85 24.79 -14.93 -4.44
N GLU A 86 25.03 -16.19 -4.06
CA GLU A 86 26.23 -16.90 -4.51
C GLU A 86 26.15 -17.11 -6.03
N GLN A 87 27.28 -16.99 -6.74
CA GLN A 87 27.41 -17.01 -8.20
C GLN A 87 26.85 -18.28 -8.92
N SER A 88 26.31 -19.26 -8.18
CA SER A 88 26.06 -20.62 -8.64
C SER A 88 24.60 -20.96 -8.98
N LEU A 89 23.60 -20.14 -8.66
CA LEU A 89 22.18 -20.46 -8.93
C LEU A 89 21.61 -19.68 -10.13
N LYS A 90 21.99 -20.09 -11.34
CA LYS A 90 21.60 -19.46 -12.63
C LYS A 90 20.17 -19.78 -13.13
N ASN A 91 19.31 -20.40 -12.32
CA ASN A 91 18.07 -21.03 -12.82
C ASN A 91 16.75 -20.44 -12.28
N THR A 92 16.76 -19.25 -11.68
CA THR A 92 15.51 -18.54 -11.32
C THR A 92 15.16 -17.53 -12.40
N ALA A 93 13.89 -17.48 -12.80
CA ALA A 93 13.39 -16.43 -13.68
C ALA A 93 13.66 -15.04 -13.06
N PRO A 94 13.97 -14.02 -13.87
CA PRO A 94 14.31 -12.69 -13.37
C PRO A 94 13.10 -12.06 -12.67
N PHE A 95 13.31 -11.39 -11.55
CA PHE A 95 12.27 -10.62 -10.87
C PHE A 95 11.64 -9.60 -11.85
N PRO A 96 10.30 -9.53 -11.98
CA PRO A 96 9.64 -8.73 -13.01
C PRO A 96 9.81 -7.22 -12.80
N GLY A 97 10.07 -6.79 -11.56
CA GLY A 97 10.19 -5.40 -11.18
C GLY A 97 9.08 -4.98 -10.21
N PHE A 98 9.28 -3.84 -9.54
CA PHE A 98 8.29 -3.25 -8.66
C PHE A 98 8.02 -1.79 -9.02
N VAL A 99 6.87 -1.30 -8.56
CA VAL A 99 6.57 0.13 -8.48
C VAL A 99 6.11 0.48 -7.07
N ASP A 100 6.62 1.55 -6.49
CA ASP A 100 6.16 2.10 -5.21
C ASP A 100 5.35 3.38 -5.46
N LEU A 101 4.05 3.32 -5.16
CA LEU A 101 3.10 4.40 -5.36
C LEU A 101 3.03 5.29 -4.12
N ALA A 102 3.13 6.60 -4.32
CA ALA A 102 3.30 7.56 -3.23
C ALA A 102 4.50 7.22 -2.33
N CYS A 103 5.66 7.03 -2.97
CA CYS A 103 6.88 6.54 -2.31
C CYS A 103 7.48 7.51 -1.28
N GLY A 104 6.95 8.74 -1.16
CA GLY A 104 7.31 9.72 -0.16
C GLY A 104 8.81 10.04 -0.20
N ASN A 105 9.47 9.89 0.96
CA ASN A 105 10.90 10.15 1.10
C ASN A 105 11.79 9.23 0.25
N GLY A 106 11.24 8.18 -0.37
CA GLY A 106 11.94 7.29 -1.30
C GLY A 106 12.89 6.29 -0.65
N ILE A 107 12.92 6.20 0.70
CA ILE A 107 13.84 5.31 1.42
C ILE A 107 13.55 3.84 1.09
N LEU A 108 12.28 3.44 1.00
CA LEU A 108 11.90 2.07 0.67
C LEU A 108 12.46 1.68 -0.71
N VAL A 109 12.22 2.52 -1.72
CA VAL A 109 12.74 2.37 -3.09
C VAL A 109 14.26 2.31 -3.09
N TYR A 110 14.94 3.24 -2.40
CA TYR A 110 16.40 3.24 -2.26
C TYR A 110 16.92 1.92 -1.70
N VAL A 111 16.34 1.40 -0.61
CA VAL A 111 16.79 0.13 -0.01
C VAL A 111 16.60 -1.04 -0.97
N LEU A 112 15.44 -1.15 -1.61
CA LEU A 112 15.14 -2.25 -2.53
C LEU A 112 16.04 -2.23 -3.77
N LEU A 113 16.29 -1.07 -4.35
CA LEU A 113 17.24 -0.90 -5.47
C LEU A 113 18.67 -1.25 -5.05
N MET A 114 19.11 -0.81 -3.87
CA MET A 114 20.44 -1.13 -3.34
C MET A 114 20.61 -2.63 -3.02
N GLU A 115 19.51 -3.34 -2.74
CA GLU A 115 19.50 -4.79 -2.56
C GLU A 115 19.43 -5.55 -3.91
N GLY A 116 19.39 -4.83 -5.04
CA GLY A 116 19.49 -5.37 -6.40
C GLY A 116 18.16 -5.66 -7.09
N TYR A 117 17.04 -5.22 -6.53
CA TYR A 117 15.74 -5.30 -7.21
C TYR A 117 15.62 -4.16 -8.22
N LYS A 118 14.92 -4.41 -9.33
CA LYS A 118 14.58 -3.36 -10.31
C LYS A 118 13.22 -2.78 -9.97
N GLY A 119 13.07 -1.47 -10.06
CA GLY A 119 11.78 -0.82 -9.85
C GLY A 119 11.85 0.70 -9.94
N LEU A 120 10.69 1.32 -9.74
CA LEU A 120 10.50 2.77 -9.76
C LEU A 120 9.70 3.21 -8.53
N GLY A 121 9.90 4.45 -8.08
CA GLY A 121 9.06 5.12 -7.09
C GLY A 121 8.41 6.35 -7.68
N PHE A 122 7.11 6.53 -7.45
CA PHE A 122 6.37 7.71 -7.88
C PHE A 122 5.82 8.43 -6.67
N ASP A 123 5.98 9.75 -6.63
CA ASP A 123 5.31 10.61 -5.66
C ASP A 123 4.74 11.85 -6.33
N ALA A 124 3.64 12.39 -5.79
CA ALA A 124 3.03 13.61 -6.31
C ALA A 124 3.93 14.85 -6.08
N CYS A 125 4.86 14.77 -5.13
CA CYS A 125 5.79 15.84 -4.79
C CYS A 125 7.21 15.30 -4.63
N ARG A 126 8.20 15.95 -5.28
CA ARG A 126 9.62 15.63 -5.05
C ARG A 126 10.02 15.95 -3.61
N ARG A 127 10.53 14.94 -2.89
CA ARG A 127 10.99 15.08 -1.50
C ARG A 127 12.46 15.46 -1.42
N LYS A 128 12.84 16.17 -0.34
CA LYS A 128 14.22 16.62 -0.10
C LYS A 128 15.19 15.45 0.02
N SER A 129 14.73 14.33 0.58
CA SER A 129 15.52 13.11 0.74
C SER A 129 16.08 12.57 -0.57
N TRP A 130 15.40 12.79 -1.70
CA TRP A 130 15.83 12.26 -3.00
C TRP A 130 17.19 12.82 -3.43
N GLU A 131 17.52 14.05 -3.03
CA GLU A 131 18.82 14.68 -3.33
C GLU A 131 19.99 14.03 -2.57
N THR A 132 19.69 13.28 -1.50
CA THR A 132 20.70 12.57 -0.70
C THR A 132 21.07 11.21 -1.28
N PHE A 133 20.29 10.71 -2.25
CA PHE A 133 20.52 9.41 -2.87
C PHE A 133 21.49 9.49 -4.06
N PRO A 134 22.21 8.38 -4.36
CA PRO A 134 23.01 8.24 -5.58
C PRO A 134 22.21 8.56 -6.84
N THR A 135 22.89 9.02 -7.90
CA THR A 135 22.25 9.42 -9.16
C THR A 135 21.41 8.29 -9.74
N GLU A 136 21.90 7.06 -9.71
CA GLU A 136 21.22 5.89 -10.28
C GLU A 136 19.89 5.58 -9.57
N ILE A 137 19.79 5.91 -8.27
CA ILE A 137 18.56 5.75 -7.49
C ILE A 137 17.61 6.90 -7.77
N ARG A 138 18.14 8.11 -7.87
CA ARG A 138 17.35 9.32 -8.14
C ARG A 138 16.68 9.27 -9.51
N GLU A 139 17.32 8.66 -10.49
CA GLU A 139 16.75 8.39 -11.82
C GLU A 139 15.59 7.39 -11.79
N CYS A 140 15.46 6.61 -10.71
CA CYS A 140 14.33 5.69 -10.49
C CYS A 140 13.20 6.31 -9.63
N LEU A 141 13.30 7.60 -9.28
CA LEU A 141 12.32 8.32 -8.47
C LEU A 141 11.71 9.47 -9.29
N GLU A 142 10.40 9.40 -9.52
CA GLU A 142 9.70 10.28 -10.44
C GLU A 142 8.62 11.11 -9.71
N GLU A 143 8.68 12.43 -9.88
CA GLU A 143 7.61 13.32 -9.43
C GLU A 143 6.48 13.30 -10.46
N ARG A 144 5.41 12.55 -10.17
CA ARG A 144 4.24 12.42 -11.04
C ARG A 144 2.96 12.31 -10.24
N ILE A 145 1.94 12.96 -10.76
CA ILE A 145 0.61 12.91 -10.18
C ILE A 145 -0.12 11.68 -10.68
N PHE A 146 -0.61 10.86 -9.75
CA PHE A 146 -1.46 9.73 -10.10
C PHE A 146 -2.90 10.19 -10.35
N ILE A 147 -3.46 9.83 -11.50
CA ILE A 147 -4.90 10.00 -11.79
C ILE A 147 -5.42 8.66 -12.31
N PRO A 148 -6.35 8.00 -11.59
CA PRO A 148 -6.90 6.73 -12.04
C PRO A 148 -7.53 6.85 -13.43
N ARG A 149 -7.34 5.83 -14.28
CA ARG A 149 -7.90 5.80 -15.64
C ARG A 149 -9.42 6.10 -15.71
N PRO A 150 -10.27 5.56 -14.81
CA PRO A 150 -11.70 5.91 -14.80
C PRO A 150 -11.99 7.40 -14.57
N PHE A 151 -11.05 8.14 -13.96
CA PHE A 151 -11.16 9.59 -13.80
C PHE A 151 -10.66 10.31 -15.04
N VAL A 152 -9.55 9.87 -15.63
CA VAL A 152 -9.08 10.40 -16.91
C VAL A 152 -10.15 10.31 -18.00
N ASP A 153 -10.85 9.19 -18.09
CA ASP A 153 -11.86 8.95 -19.12
C ASP A 153 -13.06 9.93 -19.07
N VAL A 154 -13.29 10.58 -17.93
CA VAL A 154 -14.39 11.54 -17.72
C VAL A 154 -13.91 12.99 -17.54
N LEU A 155 -12.61 13.24 -17.62
CA LEU A 155 -12.00 14.55 -17.45
C LEU A 155 -11.40 15.06 -18.76
N ASP A 156 -11.46 16.38 -18.96
CA ASP A 156 -10.65 17.05 -19.97
C ASP A 156 -9.28 17.39 -19.36
N LEU A 157 -8.28 16.55 -19.63
CA LEU A 157 -6.95 16.64 -19.02
C LEU A 157 -6.11 17.83 -19.50
N GLN A 158 -6.57 18.58 -20.52
CA GLN A 158 -5.85 19.76 -21.02
C GLN A 158 -5.61 20.82 -19.93
N GLU A 159 -6.37 20.78 -18.82
CA GLU A 159 -6.30 21.75 -17.72
C GLU A 159 -5.35 21.40 -16.55
N ILE A 160 -4.69 20.24 -16.55
CA ILE A 160 -3.88 19.83 -15.38
C ILE A 160 -2.44 20.37 -15.44
N GLY A 161 -1.87 20.50 -16.65
CA GLY A 161 -0.57 21.18 -16.86
C GLY A 161 0.65 20.53 -16.20
N VAL A 162 0.53 19.27 -15.77
CA VAL A 162 1.58 18.48 -15.09
C VAL A 162 1.63 17.07 -15.68
N GLU A 163 2.77 16.40 -15.57
CA GLU A 163 2.87 14.99 -15.94
C GLU A 163 2.03 14.13 -15.00
N ILE A 164 1.17 13.29 -15.59
CA ILE A 164 0.31 12.36 -14.87
C ILE A 164 0.68 10.92 -15.18
N HIS A 165 0.35 10.02 -14.26
CA HIS A 165 0.43 8.58 -14.44
C HIS A 165 -0.95 7.95 -14.21
N THR A 166 -1.37 7.06 -15.11
CA THR A 166 -2.70 6.42 -15.11
C THR A 166 -2.73 5.01 -14.54
N GLY A 167 -1.56 4.46 -14.26
CA GLY A 167 -1.39 3.12 -13.67
C GLY A 167 -1.12 2.03 -14.68
N ASP A 168 -0.76 2.40 -15.91
CA ASP A 168 -0.36 1.45 -16.95
C ASP A 168 1.09 1.00 -16.66
N PHE A 169 1.24 -0.16 -16.00
CA PHE A 169 2.54 -0.75 -15.70
C PHE A 169 2.80 -1.98 -16.58
N PRO A 170 4.08 -2.36 -16.80
CA PRO A 170 4.40 -3.60 -17.48
C PRO A 170 3.78 -4.82 -16.80
N ASP A 171 3.49 -5.87 -17.58
CA ASP A 171 2.94 -7.11 -17.07
C ASP A 171 3.79 -7.69 -15.93
N ASN A 172 3.12 -8.23 -14.90
CA ASN A 172 3.71 -8.83 -13.70
C ASN A 172 4.47 -7.84 -12.78
N THR A 173 4.41 -6.54 -13.03
CA THR A 173 4.97 -5.54 -12.10
C THR A 173 4.32 -5.69 -10.72
N PHE A 174 5.14 -5.70 -9.67
CA PHE A 174 4.66 -5.75 -8.29
C PHE A 174 4.38 -4.34 -7.76
N ILE A 175 3.14 -4.05 -7.36
CA ILE A 175 2.74 -2.73 -6.86
C ILE A 175 2.94 -2.67 -5.33
N ILE A 176 3.65 -1.66 -4.87
CA ILE A 176 3.76 -1.29 -3.46
C ILE A 176 2.94 -0.02 -3.24
N SER A 177 2.17 -0.01 -2.17
CA SER A 177 1.32 1.10 -1.74
C SER A 177 1.45 1.21 -0.22
N ASP A 178 2.65 1.58 0.22
CA ASP A 178 3.00 1.75 1.63
C ASP A 178 2.61 3.15 2.10
N HIS A 179 1.62 3.25 2.99
CA HIS A 179 1.13 4.55 3.47
C HIS A 179 0.66 5.51 2.34
N ALA A 180 0.12 4.96 1.25
CA ALA A 180 -0.18 5.71 0.02
C ALA A 180 -1.47 6.57 0.05
N ASP A 181 -1.91 7.01 1.22
CA ASP A 181 -3.06 7.89 1.44
C ASP A 181 -4.30 7.54 0.58
N GLU A 182 -4.70 8.44 -0.33
CA GLU A 182 -5.86 8.29 -1.22
C GLU A 182 -5.78 7.07 -2.14
N LEU A 183 -4.58 6.55 -2.41
CA LEU A 183 -4.39 5.42 -3.32
C LEU A 183 -4.72 4.07 -2.69
N THR A 184 -4.86 3.99 -1.36
CA THR A 184 -5.05 2.72 -0.63
C THR A 184 -6.16 1.83 -1.22
N VAL A 185 -7.37 2.38 -1.44
CA VAL A 185 -8.49 1.64 -2.02
C VAL A 185 -8.39 1.54 -3.55
N TRP A 186 -7.70 2.49 -4.18
CA TRP A 186 -7.42 2.44 -5.62
C TRP A 186 -6.45 1.31 -5.99
N THR A 187 -5.50 0.93 -5.14
CA THR A 187 -4.45 -0.05 -5.45
C THR A 187 -4.95 -1.34 -6.08
N PRO A 188 -5.93 -2.07 -5.50
CA PRO A 188 -6.47 -3.25 -6.16
C PRO A 188 -7.18 -2.94 -7.48
N ILE A 189 -7.91 -1.81 -7.58
CA ILE A 189 -8.59 -1.39 -8.81
C ILE A 189 -7.58 -1.14 -9.93
N MET A 190 -6.51 -0.39 -9.62
CA MET A 190 -5.43 -0.08 -10.56
C MET A 190 -4.69 -1.34 -11.01
N ALA A 191 -4.39 -2.23 -10.06
CA ALA A 191 -3.73 -3.50 -10.35
C ALA A 191 -4.52 -4.36 -11.34
N ALA A 192 -5.86 -4.38 -11.22
CA ALA A 192 -6.73 -5.08 -12.16
C ALA A 192 -6.90 -4.34 -13.49
N LEU A 193 -7.00 -3.01 -13.49
CA LEU A 193 -7.12 -2.22 -14.72
C LEU A 193 -5.85 -2.28 -15.58
N SER A 194 -4.67 -2.32 -14.96
CA SER A 194 -3.40 -2.35 -15.69
C SER A 194 -3.23 -3.62 -16.51
N SER A 195 -3.78 -4.76 -16.06
CA SER A 195 -3.77 -6.02 -16.81
C SER A 195 -4.99 -6.86 -16.45
N PRO A 196 -6.15 -6.65 -17.10
CA PRO A 196 -7.40 -7.30 -16.70
C PRO A 196 -7.38 -8.83 -16.89
N SER A 197 -6.55 -9.33 -17.81
CA SER A 197 -6.33 -10.76 -18.02
C SER A 197 -5.40 -11.41 -16.99
N SER A 198 -4.53 -10.61 -16.36
CA SER A 198 -3.58 -11.09 -15.35
C SER A 198 -3.27 -9.97 -14.35
N PRO A 199 -4.20 -9.68 -13.42
CA PRO A 199 -4.09 -8.54 -12.52
C PRO A 199 -2.75 -8.52 -11.76
N LEU A 200 -2.19 -7.32 -11.61
CA LEU A 200 -0.87 -7.14 -11.03
C LEU A 200 -0.86 -7.51 -9.53
N PRO A 201 0.18 -8.20 -9.02
CA PRO A 201 0.30 -8.45 -7.59
C PRO A 201 0.59 -7.14 -6.84
N PHE A 202 0.09 -7.01 -5.62
CA PHE A 202 0.27 -5.80 -4.84
C PHE A 202 0.51 -6.05 -3.34
N PHE A 203 1.08 -5.04 -2.68
CA PHE A 203 1.26 -4.94 -1.24
C PHE A 203 0.80 -3.56 -0.76
N VAL A 204 -0.19 -3.51 0.13
CA VAL A 204 -0.79 -2.27 0.63
C VAL A 204 -0.63 -2.20 2.14
N VAL A 205 -0.13 -1.08 2.66
CA VAL A 205 -0.16 -0.74 4.09
C VAL A 205 -1.09 0.47 4.28
N PRO A 206 -2.33 0.26 4.73
CA PRO A 206 -3.30 1.34 4.92
C PRO A 206 -2.86 2.32 6.03
N CYS A 207 -3.07 3.62 5.83
CA CYS A 207 -2.69 4.65 6.81
C CYS A 207 -3.75 5.74 7.03
N CYS A 208 -4.29 6.29 5.94
CA CYS A 208 -5.20 7.43 5.93
C CYS A 208 -6.48 7.04 5.23
N SER A 209 -7.61 7.16 5.95
CA SER A 209 -8.90 6.73 5.43
C SER A 209 -9.51 7.79 4.52
N ARG A 210 -9.50 7.50 3.22
CA ARG A 210 -9.97 8.40 2.14
C ARG A 210 -10.98 7.69 1.25
N SER A 211 -11.89 8.45 0.63
CA SER A 211 -12.77 7.95 -0.45
C SER A 211 -11.99 7.79 -1.76
N LEU A 212 -12.62 7.19 -2.78
CA LEU A 212 -12.04 7.18 -4.14
C LEU A 212 -11.91 8.59 -4.73
N ALA A 213 -12.77 9.54 -4.35
CA ALA A 213 -12.61 10.95 -4.68
C ALA A 213 -11.48 11.64 -3.86
N GLY A 214 -10.82 10.90 -2.97
CA GLY A 214 -9.75 11.34 -2.10
C GLY A 214 -10.19 12.19 -0.91
N SER A 215 -11.48 12.32 -0.60
CA SER A 215 -11.95 13.07 0.57
C SER A 215 -11.78 12.25 1.85
N SER A 216 -11.65 12.91 3.01
CA SER A 216 -11.58 12.20 4.30
C SER A 216 -12.86 11.41 4.51
N TYR A 217 -12.75 10.10 4.76
CA TYR A 217 -13.90 9.23 4.84
C TYR A 217 -13.66 8.12 5.86
N ARG A 218 -14.60 7.90 6.78
CA ARG A 218 -14.53 6.80 7.74
C ARG A 218 -15.35 5.62 7.22
N TYR A 219 -14.67 4.53 6.86
CA TYR A 219 -15.35 3.29 6.49
C TYR A 219 -16.00 2.65 7.72
N PRO A 220 -17.18 2.02 7.58
CA PRO A 220 -17.81 1.30 8.67
C PRO A 220 -16.95 0.09 9.08
N PRO A 221 -16.94 -0.27 10.37
CA PRO A 221 -16.24 -1.47 10.83
C PRO A 221 -16.85 -2.72 10.19
N PRO A 222 -16.05 -3.80 9.99
CA PRO A 222 -16.57 -5.05 9.46
C PRO A 222 -17.68 -5.61 10.36
N LYS A 223 -18.85 -5.93 9.81
CA LYS A 223 -19.92 -6.59 10.57
C LYS A 223 -19.43 -7.99 11.02
N GLU A 224 -19.56 -8.33 12.30
CA GLU A 224 -19.43 -9.71 12.76
C GLU A 224 -20.53 -10.54 12.07
N ARG A 225 -20.14 -11.41 11.13
CA ARG A 225 -21.11 -12.22 10.38
C ARG A 225 -21.57 -13.39 11.26
N ASP A 226 -22.76 -13.27 11.83
CA ASP A 226 -23.47 -14.39 12.47
C ASP A 226 -23.91 -15.40 11.36
N PRO A 227 -23.63 -16.72 11.47
CA PRO A 227 -23.92 -17.69 10.40
C PRO A 227 -25.39 -17.76 9.93
N MET A 228 -26.35 -17.21 10.68
CA MET A 228 -27.78 -17.21 10.34
C MET A 228 -28.20 -16.15 9.31
N GLN A 229 -27.39 -15.12 9.01
CA GLN A 229 -27.82 -13.98 8.17
C GLN A 229 -27.68 -14.19 6.65
N ARG A 230 -27.12 -15.33 6.19
CA ARG A 230 -26.94 -15.63 4.74
C ARG A 230 -28.24 -15.66 3.92
N SER A 231 -29.41 -15.70 4.56
CA SER A 231 -30.72 -15.79 3.87
C SER A 231 -31.40 -14.44 3.63
N LEU A 232 -30.93 -13.33 4.22
CA LEU A 232 -31.61 -12.03 4.15
C LEU A 232 -30.94 -10.99 3.23
N ASP A 233 -29.73 -11.27 2.73
CA ASP A 233 -28.93 -10.36 1.89
C ASP A 233 -29.48 -10.12 0.45
N ARG A 234 -30.72 -10.55 0.17
CA ARG A 234 -31.34 -10.40 -1.16
C ARG A 234 -32.21 -9.14 -1.29
N ASP A 235 -32.31 -8.31 -0.25
CA ASP A 235 -33.18 -7.12 -0.26
C ASP A 235 -32.39 -5.80 -0.41
N PRO A 236 -32.53 -5.05 -1.53
CA PRO A 236 -31.78 -3.82 -1.80
C PRO A 236 -32.08 -2.66 -0.85
N GLU A 237 -33.26 -2.66 -0.22
CA GLU A 237 -33.73 -1.56 0.64
C GLU A 237 -33.06 -1.57 2.03
N ALA A 238 -32.63 -2.74 2.53
CA ALA A 238 -31.95 -2.83 3.83
C ALA A 238 -30.56 -2.14 3.84
N ARG A 239 -29.95 -1.93 2.66
CA ARG A 239 -28.64 -1.27 2.53
C ARG A 239 -28.70 0.26 2.66
N LYS A 240 -29.86 0.89 2.42
CA LYS A 240 -30.00 2.36 2.46
C LYS A 240 -30.06 2.93 3.87
N VAL A 241 -30.32 2.10 4.88
CA VAL A 241 -30.46 2.54 6.29
C VAL A 241 -29.12 2.53 7.04
N ASP A 242 -28.09 1.88 6.49
CA ASP A 242 -26.80 1.63 7.15
C ASP A 242 -25.77 2.77 7.01
N ASP A 243 -26.01 3.77 6.16
CA ASP A 243 -25.10 4.92 5.96
C ASP A 243 -25.15 5.96 7.10
N ALA A 244 -26.02 5.78 8.08
CA ALA A 244 -26.18 6.66 9.23
C ALA A 244 -25.30 6.28 10.44
N ILE A 245 -24.11 5.71 10.21
CA ILE A 245 -23.13 5.51 11.31
C ILE A 245 -22.53 6.86 11.68
N GLU A 246 -22.72 7.23 12.94
CA GLU A 246 -22.24 8.48 13.54
C GLU A 246 -20.73 8.66 13.30
N GLN A 247 -20.39 9.64 12.45
CA GLN A 247 -19.03 9.84 11.93
C GLN A 247 -18.01 10.31 12.99
N ASN A 248 -18.44 10.52 14.24
CA ASN A 248 -17.66 11.06 15.35
C ASN A 248 -17.76 10.20 16.61
N LEU A 249 -17.03 9.09 16.65
CA LEU A 249 -16.81 8.29 17.87
C LEU A 249 -15.85 8.95 18.89
N GLN A 250 -15.44 10.22 18.69
CA GLN A 250 -14.62 10.89 19.70
C GLN A 250 -15.48 11.28 20.91
N PRO A 251 -15.11 10.88 22.14
CA PRO A 251 -15.83 11.33 23.32
C PRO A 251 -15.78 12.85 23.39
N ALA A 252 -16.95 13.49 23.38
CA ALA A 252 -17.10 14.95 23.40
C ALA A 252 -16.41 15.63 24.60
N SER A 253 -16.00 14.86 25.62
CA SER A 253 -15.37 15.37 26.84
C SER A 253 -13.87 15.64 26.74
N GLY A 254 -13.18 15.24 25.65
CA GLY A 254 -11.74 15.45 25.52
C GLY A 254 -10.90 14.74 26.60
N ASP A 255 -11.43 13.70 27.25
CA ASP A 255 -10.74 12.98 28.32
C ASP A 255 -9.49 12.25 27.78
N LEU A 256 -8.32 12.78 28.14
CA LEU A 256 -7.02 12.23 27.77
C LEU A 256 -6.82 10.79 28.26
N ARG A 257 -7.50 10.34 29.32
CA ARG A 257 -7.42 8.94 29.79
C ARG A 257 -8.18 8.00 28.86
N ALA A 258 -9.41 8.37 28.47
CA ALA A 258 -10.21 7.61 27.50
C ALA A 258 -9.49 7.51 26.14
N LEU A 259 -8.94 8.62 25.64
CA LEU A 259 -8.18 8.64 24.39
C LEU A 259 -6.92 7.75 24.44
N ARG A 260 -6.24 7.70 25.59
CA ARG A 260 -5.09 6.80 25.79
C ARG A 260 -5.53 5.33 25.84
N ALA A 261 -6.66 5.02 26.46
CA ALA A 261 -7.18 3.65 26.52
C ALA A 261 -7.51 3.14 25.10
N ILE A 262 -8.21 3.94 24.29
CA ILE A 262 -8.50 3.63 22.88
C ILE A 262 -7.19 3.39 22.11
N LYS A 263 -6.20 4.27 22.24
CA LYS A 263 -4.92 4.14 21.54
C LYS A 263 -4.06 2.96 22.01
N ILE A 264 -4.29 2.45 23.22
CA ILE A 264 -3.67 1.21 23.71
C ILE A 264 -4.40 0.00 23.13
N GLU A 265 -5.73 0.04 23.07
CA GLU A 265 -6.55 -1.01 22.49
C GLU A 265 -6.30 -1.18 20.98
N GLU A 266 -6.13 -0.09 20.23
CA GLU A 266 -5.72 -0.10 18.83
C GLU A 266 -4.36 -0.79 18.59
N LYS A 267 -3.54 -0.95 19.64
CA LYS A 267 -2.29 -1.76 19.61
C LYS A 267 -2.54 -3.24 19.91
N THR A 268 -3.78 -3.70 19.83
CA THR A 268 -4.13 -5.11 19.82
C THR A 268 -4.70 -5.47 18.45
N GLU A 269 -4.60 -6.73 18.03
CA GLU A 269 -5.15 -7.15 16.74
C GLU A 269 -6.67 -6.92 16.65
N SER A 270 -7.39 -7.18 17.74
CA SER A 270 -8.84 -6.94 17.83
C SER A 270 -9.18 -5.46 17.79
N GLY A 271 -8.47 -4.62 18.54
CA GLY A 271 -8.70 -3.17 18.52
C GLY A 271 -8.31 -2.53 17.19
N PHE A 272 -7.25 -3.02 16.54
CA PHE A 272 -6.87 -2.57 15.20
C PHE A 272 -7.99 -2.83 14.20
N LEU A 273 -8.61 -4.01 14.20
CA LEU A 273 -9.69 -4.37 13.27
C LEU A 273 -10.92 -3.45 13.41
N ASN A 274 -11.17 -2.93 14.61
CA ASN A 274 -12.25 -1.98 14.90
C ASN A 274 -11.83 -0.51 14.73
N SER A 275 -10.56 -0.23 14.46
CA SER A 275 -10.04 1.12 14.24
C SER A 275 -10.41 1.66 12.85
N MET A 276 -10.21 2.96 12.63
CA MET A 276 -10.37 3.58 11.31
C MET A 276 -9.51 2.88 10.24
N ILE A 277 -8.27 2.51 10.59
CA ILE A 277 -7.34 1.84 9.69
C ILE A 277 -7.78 0.39 9.43
N GLY A 278 -8.34 -0.28 10.45
CA GLY A 278 -8.95 -1.60 10.33
C GLY A 278 -10.12 -1.62 9.35
N SER A 279 -11.03 -0.64 9.46
CA SER A 279 -12.15 -0.49 8.51
C SER A 279 -11.66 -0.18 7.09
N LEU A 280 -10.64 0.66 6.93
CA LEU A 280 -10.02 0.94 5.64
C LEU A 280 -9.38 -0.31 5.02
N ALA A 281 -8.67 -1.10 5.84
CA ALA A 281 -8.08 -2.36 5.40
C ALA A 281 -9.17 -3.34 4.94
N ALA A 282 -10.23 -3.51 5.74
CA ALA A 282 -11.35 -4.38 5.39
C ALA A 282 -12.08 -3.91 4.13
N LYS A 283 -12.26 -2.60 3.95
CA LYS A 283 -12.82 -2.05 2.70
C LYS A 283 -11.94 -2.39 1.51
N THR A 284 -10.64 -2.15 1.62
CA THR A 284 -9.67 -2.41 0.55
C THR A 284 -9.66 -3.88 0.17
N MET A 285 -9.69 -4.79 1.16
CA MET A 285 -9.84 -6.23 0.94
C MET A 285 -11.15 -6.56 0.21
N SER A 286 -12.28 -6.02 0.67
CA SER A 286 -13.60 -6.28 0.07
C SER A 286 -13.65 -5.83 -1.39
N VAL A 287 -13.07 -4.67 -1.72
CA VAL A 287 -12.98 -4.16 -3.10
C VAL A 287 -12.13 -5.10 -3.95
N ALA A 288 -10.97 -5.51 -3.44
CA ALA A 288 -10.06 -6.43 -4.13
C ALA A 288 -10.69 -7.80 -4.39
N GLU A 289 -11.34 -8.40 -3.38
CA GLU A 289 -12.05 -9.68 -3.50
C GLU A 289 -13.21 -9.60 -4.50
N GLU A 290 -13.95 -8.49 -4.48
CA GLU A 290 -15.01 -8.25 -5.45
C GLU A 290 -14.45 -8.25 -6.87
N ILE A 291 -13.34 -7.59 -7.16
CA ILE A 291 -12.77 -7.58 -8.52
C ILE A 291 -11.92 -8.82 -8.85
N GLY A 292 -11.91 -9.84 -7.99
CA GLY A 292 -11.37 -11.17 -8.30
C GLY A 292 -10.01 -11.50 -7.68
N PHE A 293 -9.45 -10.64 -6.82
CA PHE A 293 -8.23 -10.98 -6.10
C PHE A 293 -8.49 -11.94 -4.95
N ASN A 294 -7.56 -12.87 -4.74
CA ASN A 294 -7.36 -13.46 -3.43
C ASN A 294 -6.43 -12.55 -2.61
N VAL A 295 -6.90 -12.07 -1.45
CA VAL A 295 -6.16 -11.15 -0.59
C VAL A 295 -5.72 -11.85 0.69
N GLU A 296 -4.41 -11.86 0.92
CA GLU A 296 -3.81 -12.31 2.17
C GLU A 296 -3.51 -11.11 3.06
N LYS A 297 -3.51 -11.32 4.38
CA LYS A 297 -3.12 -10.31 5.36
C LYS A 297 -1.88 -10.75 6.11
N THR A 298 -1.01 -9.79 6.40
CA THR A 298 0.13 -10.00 7.31
C THR A 298 0.24 -8.84 8.29
N TRP A 299 0.59 -9.14 9.53
CA TRP A 299 0.76 -8.14 10.57
C TRP A 299 2.17 -7.57 10.51
N LEU A 300 2.30 -6.27 10.29
CA LEU A 300 3.56 -5.56 10.38
C LEU A 300 3.69 -4.96 11.77
N ARG A 301 4.69 -5.40 12.53
CA ARG A 301 5.00 -4.79 13.82
C ARG A 301 6.17 -3.83 13.60
N THR A 302 5.95 -2.55 13.88
CA THR A 302 6.99 -1.52 13.88
C THR A 302 7.18 -0.98 15.30
N PRO A 303 8.30 -0.29 15.59
CA PRO A 303 8.53 0.36 16.88
C PRO A 303 7.39 1.30 17.32
N GLY A 304 6.41 0.79 18.06
CA GLY A 304 5.34 1.58 18.66
C GLY A 304 3.98 1.53 17.95
N ALA A 305 3.86 0.79 16.84
CA ALA A 305 2.62 0.59 16.11
C ALA A 305 2.46 -0.87 15.63
N ILE A 306 1.20 -1.30 15.53
CA ILE A 306 0.80 -2.51 14.81
C ILE A 306 0.07 -2.04 13.57
N ASN A 307 0.58 -2.45 12.42
CA ASN A 307 -0.03 -2.22 11.12
C ASN A 307 -0.41 -3.57 10.51
N MET A 308 -1.29 -3.54 9.53
CA MET A 308 -1.64 -4.69 8.71
C MET A 308 -1.29 -4.37 7.26
N ALA A 309 -0.61 -5.29 6.60
CA ALA A 309 -0.45 -5.24 5.16
C ALA A 309 -1.39 -6.23 4.46
N LEU A 310 -1.91 -5.80 3.33
CA LEU A 310 -2.75 -6.59 2.43
C LEU A 310 -1.92 -6.99 1.21
N ILE A 311 -1.99 -8.26 0.82
CA ILE A 311 -1.21 -8.83 -0.27
C ILE A 311 -2.18 -9.44 -1.28
N GLY A 312 -2.27 -8.85 -2.47
CA GLY A 312 -3.10 -9.34 -3.57
C GLY A 312 -2.30 -10.12 -4.60
N GLY A 313 -2.90 -11.16 -5.17
CA GLY A 313 -2.33 -11.88 -6.31
C GLY A 313 -1.19 -12.85 -5.98
N ARG A 314 -0.80 -12.99 -4.70
CA ARG A 314 0.37 -13.80 -4.29
C ARG A 314 0.28 -15.25 -4.74
N GLN A 315 -0.84 -15.93 -4.46
CA GLN A 315 -1.00 -17.35 -4.79
C GLN A 315 -1.03 -17.61 -6.30
N GLN A 316 -1.72 -16.74 -7.04
CA GLN A 316 -1.75 -16.80 -8.49
C GLN A 316 -0.33 -16.70 -9.05
N VAL A 317 0.38 -15.64 -8.68
CA VAL A 317 1.75 -15.40 -9.15
C VAL A 317 2.70 -16.49 -8.71
N THR A 318 2.62 -16.99 -7.48
CA THR A 318 3.50 -18.07 -7.01
C THR A 318 3.24 -19.37 -7.78
N GLY A 319 1.96 -19.73 -7.99
CA GLY A 319 1.59 -20.90 -8.78
C GLY A 319 2.04 -20.78 -10.23
N GLU A 320 1.86 -19.61 -10.81
CA GLU A 320 2.29 -19.27 -12.16
C GLU A 320 3.81 -19.27 -12.31
N TRP A 321 4.55 -18.71 -11.35
CA TRP A 321 6.00 -18.62 -11.39
C TRP A 321 6.68 -19.97 -11.17
N ILE A 322 6.08 -20.83 -10.34
CA ILE A 322 6.50 -22.23 -10.19
C ILE A 322 6.23 -23.02 -11.48
N LYS A 323 5.11 -22.74 -12.17
CA LYS A 323 4.71 -23.43 -13.42
C LYS A 323 5.43 -22.89 -14.66
N ASN A 324 5.77 -21.60 -14.72
CA ASN A 324 6.43 -20.91 -15.83
C ASN A 324 7.92 -21.27 -15.94
N ARG A 325 8.21 -22.54 -16.24
CA ARG A 325 9.41 -22.99 -16.97
C ARG A 325 9.19 -22.99 -18.50
N GLY A 326 8.22 -22.23 -19.02
CA GLY A 326 7.90 -22.11 -20.45
C GLY A 326 6.97 -20.94 -20.78
N PRO A 327 6.78 -20.59 -22.07
CA PRO A 327 5.95 -19.46 -22.50
C PRO A 327 4.46 -19.73 -22.26
N ARG A 328 3.69 -18.69 -21.90
CA ARG A 328 2.23 -18.77 -21.84
C ARG A 328 1.63 -18.44 -23.20
N ASP A 329 0.92 -19.40 -23.75
CA ASP A 329 -0.01 -19.20 -24.87
C ASP A 329 -1.37 -19.80 -24.48
N SER A 330 -2.10 -19.10 -23.62
CA SER A 330 -3.55 -19.25 -23.55
C SER A 330 -4.15 -17.88 -23.25
N PRO A 331 -4.52 -17.11 -24.29
CA PRO A 331 -5.21 -15.85 -24.12
C PRO A 331 -6.46 -16.09 -23.26
N MET A 332 -6.66 -15.26 -22.25
CA MET A 332 -7.97 -15.20 -21.59
C MET A 332 -8.99 -14.79 -22.66
N GLU A 333 -10.14 -15.45 -22.71
CA GLU A 333 -11.16 -15.10 -23.72
C GLU A 333 -11.57 -13.64 -23.55
N GLN A 334 -11.74 -12.92 -24.66
CA GLN A 334 -12.07 -11.50 -24.68
C GLN A 334 -13.30 -11.21 -23.78
N ASP A 335 -14.31 -12.08 -23.84
CA ASP A 335 -15.53 -12.00 -23.02
C ASP A 335 -15.24 -12.03 -21.51
N GLN A 336 -14.22 -12.77 -21.07
CA GLN A 336 -13.84 -12.82 -19.65
C GLN A 336 -13.13 -11.54 -19.22
N THR A 337 -12.30 -10.97 -20.10
CA THR A 337 -11.61 -9.69 -19.89
C THR A 337 -12.62 -8.55 -19.77
N ASP A 338 -13.60 -8.52 -20.67
CA ASP A 338 -14.68 -7.53 -20.66
C ASP A 338 -15.57 -7.65 -19.41
N ALA A 339 -15.84 -8.88 -18.95
CA ALA A 339 -16.58 -9.11 -17.71
C ALA A 339 -15.82 -8.58 -16.47
N VAL A 340 -14.49 -8.75 -16.41
CA VAL A 340 -13.65 -8.20 -15.34
C VAL A 340 -13.67 -6.67 -15.38
N LEU A 341 -13.48 -6.06 -16.56
CA LEU A 341 -13.54 -4.61 -16.72
C LEU A 341 -14.90 -4.04 -16.28
N LYS A 342 -15.99 -4.68 -16.68
CA LYS A 342 -17.34 -4.29 -16.25
C LYS A 342 -17.47 -4.31 -14.72
N LYS A 343 -16.99 -5.37 -14.06
CA LYS A 343 -17.03 -5.49 -12.61
C LYS A 343 -16.21 -4.41 -11.91
N ILE A 344 -15.04 -4.08 -12.45
CA ILE A 344 -14.21 -2.99 -11.93
C ILE A 344 -14.97 -1.66 -12.03
N MET A 345 -15.58 -1.36 -13.18
CA MET A 345 -16.34 -0.12 -13.36
C MET A 345 -17.57 -0.03 -12.46
N GLU A 346 -18.30 -1.14 -12.24
CA GLU A 346 -19.41 -1.20 -11.28
C GLU A 346 -18.95 -0.84 -9.85
N VAL A 347 -17.76 -1.30 -9.45
CA VAL A 347 -17.16 -0.91 -8.16
C VAL A 347 -16.84 0.59 -8.14
N VAL A 348 -16.17 1.11 -9.17
CA VAL A 348 -15.80 2.53 -9.24
C VAL A 348 -17.05 3.42 -9.19
N GLU A 349 -18.08 3.12 -9.99
CA GLU A 349 -19.34 3.86 -10.01
C GLU A 349 -20.02 3.88 -8.64
N ARG A 350 -20.10 2.72 -7.99
CA ARG A 350 -20.69 2.60 -6.65
C ARG A 350 -19.89 3.36 -5.59
N GLU A 351 -18.58 3.24 -5.57
CA GLU A 351 -17.77 3.93 -4.57
C GLU A 351 -17.74 5.45 -4.80
N CYS A 352 -17.88 5.91 -6.04
CA CYS A 352 -17.99 7.33 -6.38
C CYS A 352 -19.42 7.88 -6.23
N SER A 353 -20.46 7.05 -6.12
CA SER A 353 -21.85 7.52 -6.04
C SER A 353 -22.08 8.43 -4.83
N LYS A 354 -21.40 8.16 -3.70
CA LYS A 354 -21.44 8.99 -2.49
C LYS A 354 -20.85 10.39 -2.69
N ASP A 355 -19.92 10.52 -3.63
CA ASP A 355 -19.25 11.78 -3.97
C ASP A 355 -19.96 12.48 -5.15
N GLY A 356 -21.14 12.01 -5.57
CA GLY A 356 -21.92 12.58 -6.69
C GLY A 356 -21.65 11.92 -8.05
N GLY A 357 -21.05 10.73 -8.07
CA GLY A 357 -20.72 9.97 -9.27
C GLY A 357 -19.29 10.19 -9.77
N VAL A 358 -18.86 9.39 -10.75
CA VAL A 358 -17.46 9.32 -11.22
C VAL A 358 -16.95 10.69 -11.68
N GLN A 359 -17.76 11.46 -12.43
CA GLN A 359 -17.35 12.78 -12.92
C GLN A 359 -17.13 13.82 -11.80
N VAL A 360 -17.95 13.79 -10.73
CA VAL A 360 -17.77 14.70 -9.60
C VAL A 360 -16.55 14.26 -8.78
N ALA A 361 -16.42 12.95 -8.51
CA ALA A 361 -15.27 12.38 -7.82
C ALA A 361 -13.94 12.69 -8.52
N ALA A 362 -13.91 12.60 -9.86
CA ALA A 362 -12.75 12.93 -10.67
C ALA A 362 -12.35 14.41 -10.58
N ARG A 363 -13.32 15.33 -10.58
CA ARG A 363 -13.04 16.77 -10.37
C ARG A 363 -12.49 17.05 -8.97
N LEU A 364 -13.09 16.46 -7.93
CA LEU A 364 -12.61 16.56 -6.55
C LEU A 364 -11.18 16.01 -6.39
N TRP A 365 -10.86 14.93 -7.10
CA TRP A 365 -9.50 14.39 -7.16
C TRP A 365 -8.52 15.42 -7.72
N VAL A 366 -8.79 15.95 -8.91
CA VAL A 366 -7.91 16.92 -9.58
C VAL A 366 -7.74 18.20 -8.77
N GLU A 367 -8.81 18.75 -8.20
CA GLU A 367 -8.74 19.96 -7.34
C GLU A 367 -7.80 19.75 -6.15
N ARG A 368 -7.88 18.56 -5.51
CA ARG A 368 -6.98 18.21 -4.41
C ARG A 368 -5.55 18.06 -4.88
N THR A 369 -5.32 17.38 -5.99
CA THR A 369 -3.96 17.13 -6.47
C THR A 369 -3.28 18.42 -6.96
N LYS A 370 -4.04 19.34 -7.57
CA LYS A 370 -3.56 20.71 -7.88
C LYS A 370 -3.12 21.44 -6.60
N SER A 371 -3.86 21.28 -5.51
CA SER A 371 -3.53 21.91 -4.22
C SER A 371 -2.25 21.35 -3.60
N LEU A 372 -2.00 20.04 -3.73
CA LEU A 372 -0.75 19.40 -3.29
C LEU A 372 0.47 19.96 -4.03
N HIS A 373 0.34 20.14 -5.34
CA HIS A 373 1.42 20.67 -6.19
C HIS A 373 1.67 22.17 -5.97
N GLN A 374 0.61 22.98 -5.80
CA GLN A 374 0.73 24.44 -5.60
C GLN A 374 1.13 24.85 -4.17
N GLY A 375 0.75 24.05 -3.16
CA GLY A 375 0.90 24.40 -1.74
C GLY A 375 2.35 24.47 -1.25
N GLN A 376 3.32 23.88 -1.97
CA GLN A 376 4.72 23.85 -1.53
C GLN A 376 5.61 24.90 -2.20
N GLY A 377 5.15 25.54 -3.29
CA GLY A 377 5.89 26.63 -3.95
C GLY A 377 5.87 27.97 -3.21
N LYS A 378 5.01 28.16 -2.20
CA LYS A 378 4.81 29.45 -1.52
C LYS A 378 5.23 29.52 -0.05
N VAL A 379 5.66 28.42 0.56
CA VAL A 379 6.10 28.44 1.98
C VAL A 379 7.55 28.94 2.14
N HIS A 380 8.28 29.12 1.04
CA HIS A 380 9.66 29.63 1.05
C HIS A 380 9.83 31.14 0.81
N GLU A 381 8.74 31.91 0.74
CA GLU A 381 8.82 33.39 0.68
C GLU A 381 7.92 34.06 1.72
N VAL A 382 8.14 33.81 3.02
CA VAL A 382 7.76 34.79 4.05
C VAL A 382 8.84 34.86 5.12
N LYS A 383 9.72 35.85 4.93
CA LYS A 383 10.60 36.59 5.85
C LYS A 383 11.43 35.86 6.90
#